data_AF-A0A8T1TGH6-F1
#
_entry.id   AF-A0A8T1TGH6-F1
#
_cell.length_a   1.000
_cell.length_b   1.000
_cell.length_c   1.000
_cell.angle_alpha   90.00
_cell.angle_beta   90.00
_cell.angle_gamma   90.00
#
_symmetry.space_group_name_H-M   'P 1'
#
loop_
_entity.id
_entity.type
_entity.pdbx_description
1 polymer ?
#
loop_
_entity_poly.entity_id
_entity_poly.type
_entity_poly.pdbx_seq_one_letter_code
_entity_poly.pdbx_strand_id
1 'polypeptide(L)'
;MHPRSKQWHLIDCIIVPQCDIRDVRITRVMHGVECWMDQRMLRSILNLHIVATGLKCPKTIKTSPDIVKLNHASYQDNLGDNPFSWVQFRETVQKTATDVLEWKKRAHCDWFD
;
A
#
# COMPACT_ATOMS: atom_id res chain seq x y z
N MET A 1 -17.83 -18.36 31.69
CA MET A 1 -19.20 -18.90 31.72
C MET A 1 -20.15 -17.73 31.50
N HIS A 2 -21.05 -17.79 30.50
CA HIS A 2 -21.92 -16.65 30.22
C HIS A 2 -23.01 -16.50 31.30
N PRO A 3 -23.18 -15.30 31.92
CA PRO A 3 -24.10 -15.11 33.04
C PRO A 3 -25.56 -15.50 32.74
N ARG A 4 -26.00 -15.35 31.49
CA ARG A 4 -27.39 -15.61 31.08
C ARG A 4 -27.63 -17.07 30.66
N SER A 5 -26.73 -17.67 29.89
CA SER A 5 -26.92 -19.02 29.33
C SER A 5 -26.28 -20.13 30.17
N LYS A 6 -25.45 -19.78 31.17
CA LYS A 6 -24.73 -20.74 32.01
C LYS A 6 -23.87 -21.74 31.23
N GLN A 7 -23.51 -21.43 29.99
CA GLN A 7 -22.71 -22.26 29.10
C GLN A 7 -21.39 -21.57 28.73
N TRP A 8 -20.42 -22.36 28.30
CA TRP A 8 -19.19 -21.87 27.68
C TRP A 8 -19.44 -21.63 26.20
N HIS A 9 -19.10 -20.44 25.71
CA HIS A 9 -19.17 -20.13 24.28
C HIS A 9 -17.77 -20.18 23.69
N LEU A 10 -17.62 -20.85 22.54
CA LEU A 10 -16.39 -20.79 21.75
C LEU A 10 -16.47 -19.55 20.86
N ILE A 11 -15.95 -18.43 21.38
CA ILE A 11 -15.93 -17.14 20.68
C ILE A 11 -14.60 -16.96 19.98
N ASP A 12 -13.53 -17.35 20.65
CA ASP A 12 -12.17 -17.20 20.15
C ASP A 12 -11.76 -18.48 19.40
N CYS A 13 -11.31 -18.33 18.16
CA CYS A 13 -10.80 -19.43 17.35
C CYS A 13 -9.60 -18.98 16.50
N ILE A 14 -8.73 -19.94 16.18
CA ILE A 14 -7.58 -19.71 15.30
C ILE A 14 -7.90 -20.44 14.00
N ILE A 15 -8.09 -19.66 12.93
CA ILE A 15 -8.45 -20.18 11.61
C ILE A 15 -7.16 -20.42 10.82
N VAL A 16 -7.04 -21.62 10.26
CA VAL A 16 -5.90 -22.03 9.45
C VAL A 16 -6.42 -22.54 8.10
N PRO A 17 -5.78 -22.19 6.96
CA PRO A 17 -6.13 -22.76 5.66
C PRO A 17 -6.05 -24.28 5.68
N GLN A 18 -6.91 -24.96 4.92
CA GLN A 18 -6.95 -26.43 4.90
C GLN A 18 -5.61 -27.07 4.49
N CYS A 19 -4.86 -26.42 3.61
CA CYS A 19 -3.54 -26.85 3.16
C CYS A 19 -2.49 -26.84 4.30
N ASP A 20 -2.64 -25.93 5.26
CA ASP A 20 -1.63 -25.65 6.29
C ASP A 20 -2.01 -26.30 7.64
N ILE A 21 -3.09 -27.09 7.68
CA ILE A 21 -3.53 -27.79 8.90
C ILE A 21 -2.42 -28.69 9.46
N ARG A 22 -1.61 -29.29 8.59
CA ARG A 22 -0.49 -30.17 8.99
C ARG A 22 0.64 -29.41 9.69
N ASP A 23 0.72 -28.10 9.50
CA ASP A 23 1.74 -27.24 10.11
C ASP A 23 1.33 -26.71 11.49
N VAL A 24 0.08 -26.97 11.89
CA VAL A 24 -0.42 -26.67 13.24
C VAL A 24 0.12 -27.68 14.23
N ARG A 25 1.05 -27.26 15.09
CA ARG A 25 1.68 -28.15 16.06
C ARG A 25 0.90 -28.26 17.36
N ILE A 26 0.53 -27.12 17.94
CA ILE A 26 -0.10 -27.07 19.26
C ILE A 26 -1.15 -25.97 19.25
N THR A 27 -2.40 -26.30 19.54
CA THR A 27 -3.45 -25.34 19.88
C THR A 27 -3.86 -25.57 21.33
N ARG A 28 -3.68 -24.56 22.18
CA ARG A 28 -4.06 -24.68 23.59
C ARG A 28 -4.58 -23.38 24.18
N VAL A 29 -5.54 -23.52 25.08
CA VAL A 29 -6.04 -22.42 25.91
C VAL A 29 -5.05 -22.20 27.07
N MET A 30 -4.59 -20.98 27.24
CA MET A 30 -3.72 -20.60 28.35
C MET A 30 -4.57 -20.24 29.57
N HIS A 31 -4.34 -20.94 30.67
CA HIS A 31 -4.96 -20.67 31.97
C HIS A 31 -3.95 -19.89 32.80
N GLY A 32 -4.30 -18.71 33.32
CA GLY A 32 -3.40 -17.82 34.06
C GLY A 32 -2.88 -16.60 33.29
N VAL A 33 -3.34 -16.39 32.05
CA VAL A 33 -3.19 -15.12 31.32
C VAL A 33 -4.58 -14.50 31.19
N GLU A 34 -5.15 -14.14 32.33
CA GLU A 34 -6.47 -13.52 32.42
C GLU A 34 -6.30 -12.00 32.32
N CYS A 35 -6.12 -11.52 31.10
CA CYS A 35 -6.00 -10.09 30.81
C CYS A 35 -7.38 -9.45 30.86
N TRP A 36 -7.87 -8.99 32.02
CA TRP A 36 -9.04 -8.09 32.25
C TRP A 36 -10.38 -8.40 31.56
N MET A 37 -10.43 -9.40 30.69
CA MET A 37 -11.55 -9.81 29.87
C MET A 37 -11.94 -11.23 30.28
N ASP A 38 -13.23 -11.53 30.28
CA ASP A 38 -13.79 -12.85 30.62
C ASP A 38 -13.46 -13.96 29.60
N GLN A 39 -12.48 -13.70 28.72
CA GLN A 39 -12.05 -14.57 27.63
C GLN A 39 -10.67 -15.15 27.91
N ARG A 40 -10.52 -16.46 27.65
CA ARG A 40 -9.24 -17.15 27.83
C ARG A 40 -8.40 -17.00 26.58
N MET A 41 -7.14 -16.64 26.75
CA MET A 41 -6.21 -16.51 25.62
C MET A 41 -5.96 -17.88 24.96
N LEU A 42 -6.16 -17.94 23.65
CA LEU A 42 -5.79 -19.09 22.83
C LEU A 42 -4.39 -18.89 22.24
N ARG A 43 -3.56 -19.94 22.33
CA ARG A 43 -2.24 -19.96 21.71
C ARG A 43 -2.15 -21.11 20.73
N SER A 44 -1.79 -20.78 19.48
CA SER A 44 -1.37 -21.76 18.48
C SER A 44 0.13 -21.61 18.19
N ILE A 45 0.83 -22.74 18.09
CA ILE A 45 2.21 -22.81 17.59
C ILE A 45 2.14 -23.46 16.22
N LEU A 46 2.60 -22.72 15.20
CA LEU A 46 2.51 -23.09 13.79
C LEU A 46 3.91 -23.10 13.15
N ASN A 47 4.12 -24.01 12.20
CA ASN A 47 5.30 -24.05 11.36
C ASN A 47 5.01 -23.42 9.99
N LEU A 48 4.96 -22.09 9.93
CA LEU A 48 4.67 -21.41 8.67
C LEU A 48 5.96 -21.03 7.95
N HIS A 49 6.09 -21.45 6.70
CA HIS A 49 7.13 -20.94 5.82
C HIS A 49 6.63 -19.68 5.12
N ILE A 50 6.87 -18.52 5.74
CA ILE A 50 6.51 -17.24 5.15
C ILE A 50 7.56 -16.91 4.08
N VAL A 51 7.26 -17.29 2.84
CA VAL A 51 7.97 -16.71 1.72
C VAL A 51 7.51 -15.27 1.62
N ALA A 52 8.41 -14.32 1.90
CA ALA A 52 8.21 -12.96 1.46
C ALA A 52 8.31 -12.98 -0.08
N THR A 53 7.24 -13.40 -0.76
CA THR A 53 7.03 -13.10 -2.17
C THR A 53 7.12 -11.59 -2.23
N GLY A 54 8.22 -11.11 -2.81
CA GLY A 54 8.79 -9.81 -2.51
C GLY A 54 7.72 -8.76 -2.37
N LEU A 55 7.87 -7.89 -1.36
CA LEU A 55 7.35 -6.53 -1.43
C LEU A 55 7.50 -6.14 -2.89
N LYS A 56 6.39 -6.12 -3.65
CA LYS A 56 6.45 -5.64 -5.02
C LYS A 56 6.89 -4.21 -4.77
N CYS A 57 8.19 -3.91 -4.98
CA CYS A 57 8.67 -2.55 -4.98
C CYS A 57 7.60 -1.80 -5.75
N PRO A 58 6.89 -0.84 -5.13
CA PRO A 58 5.73 -0.22 -5.75
C PRO A 58 6.19 0.08 -7.15
N LYS A 59 5.56 -0.56 -8.16
CA LYS A 59 6.04 -0.48 -9.55
C LYS A 59 6.46 0.95 -9.73
N THR A 60 7.70 1.20 -10.15
CA THR A 60 8.13 2.57 -10.45
C THR A 60 7.22 3.01 -11.59
N ILE A 61 6.04 3.52 -11.24
CA ILE A 61 5.06 4.03 -12.18
C ILE A 61 5.80 5.23 -12.69
N LYS A 62 6.25 5.14 -13.95
CA LYS A 62 6.77 6.28 -14.68
C LYS A 62 5.67 7.33 -14.60
N THR A 63 5.81 8.29 -13.69
CA THR A 63 4.84 9.35 -13.51
C THR A 63 4.86 10.11 -14.83
N SER A 64 3.84 9.92 -15.66
CA SER A 64 3.71 10.70 -16.87
C SER A 64 3.58 12.16 -16.46
N PRO A 65 4.26 13.08 -17.15
CA PRO A 65 4.09 14.51 -16.92
C PRO A 65 2.62 14.91 -17.02
N ASP A 66 2.20 15.92 -16.26
CA ASP A 66 0.81 16.35 -16.22
C ASP A 66 0.44 17.18 -17.47
N ILE A 67 0.06 16.48 -18.54
CA ILE A 67 -0.28 17.05 -19.85
C ILE A 67 -1.49 18.02 -19.76
N VAL A 68 -2.33 17.90 -18.73
CA VAL A 68 -3.53 18.75 -18.58
C VAL A 68 -3.16 20.23 -18.41
N LYS A 69 -2.00 20.51 -17.80
CA LYS A 69 -1.50 21.88 -17.62
C LYS A 69 -1.13 22.59 -18.93
N LEU A 70 -0.90 21.85 -20.02
CA LEU A 70 -0.51 22.43 -21.32
C LEU A 70 -1.65 23.14 -22.06
N ASN A 71 -2.91 22.90 -21.67
CA ASN A 71 -4.06 23.54 -22.32
C ASN A 71 -4.32 24.98 -21.85
N HIS A 72 -3.53 25.51 -20.91
CA HIS A 72 -3.68 26.88 -20.43
C HIS A 72 -2.98 27.87 -21.36
N ALA A 73 -3.75 28.83 -21.88
CA ALA A 73 -3.32 29.84 -22.86
C ALA A 73 -2.13 30.70 -22.38
N SER A 74 -1.90 30.82 -21.07
CA SER A 74 -0.83 31.62 -20.46
C SER A 74 0.59 31.16 -20.81
N TYR A 75 0.76 29.92 -21.29
CA TYR A 75 2.09 29.36 -21.56
C TYR A 75 2.53 29.49 -23.02
N GLN A 76 1.65 29.89 -23.93
CA GLN A 76 1.97 30.06 -25.35
C GLN A 76 2.90 31.27 -25.61
N ASP A 77 2.85 32.28 -24.75
CA ASP A 77 3.65 33.53 -24.89
C ASP A 77 5.12 33.39 -24.44
N ASN A 78 5.50 32.28 -23.80
CA ASN A 78 6.87 32.08 -23.29
C ASN A 78 7.86 31.56 -24.35
N LEU A 79 7.35 31.12 -25.51
CA LEU A 79 8.19 30.75 -26.66
C LEU A 79 8.47 32.03 -27.47
N GLY A 80 9.42 32.83 -26.99
CA GLY A 80 9.84 34.05 -27.68
C GLY A 80 10.25 33.81 -29.14
N ASP A 81 10.13 34.86 -29.96
CA ASP A 81 10.36 34.82 -31.40
C ASP A 81 11.73 34.24 -31.79
N ASN A 82 11.65 33.12 -32.50
CA ASN A 82 12.63 32.49 -33.39
C ASN A 82 14.11 32.45 -32.94
N PRO A 83 14.58 31.32 -32.39
CA PRO A 83 16.00 31.12 -32.06
C PRO A 83 16.85 30.96 -33.33
N PHE A 84 17.93 31.73 -33.43
CA PHE A 84 18.90 31.68 -34.53
C PHE A 84 19.59 30.30 -34.71
N SER A 85 19.40 29.36 -33.77
CA SER A 85 19.91 27.99 -33.86
C SER A 85 18.94 26.95 -33.30
N TRP A 86 18.90 25.77 -33.93
CA TRP A 86 18.09 24.62 -33.49
C TRP A 86 18.40 24.17 -32.06
N VAL A 87 19.65 24.34 -31.62
CA VAL A 87 20.10 23.94 -30.27
C VAL A 87 19.42 24.82 -29.21
N GLN A 88 19.42 26.14 -29.40
CA GLN A 88 18.78 27.09 -28.47
C GLN A 88 17.27 26.87 -28.41
N PHE A 89 16.63 26.63 -29.56
CA PHE A 89 15.21 26.29 -29.60
C PHE A 89 14.90 25.04 -28.78
N ARG A 90 15.67 23.97 -28.99
CA ARG A 90 15.50 22.71 -28.26
C ARG A 90 15.67 22.90 -26.76
N GLU A 91 16.68 23.64 -26.32
CA GLU A 91 16.94 23.90 -24.90
C GLU A 91 15.82 24.72 -24.26
N THR A 92 15.33 25.77 -24.94
CA THR A 92 14.20 26.57 -24.45
C THR A 92 12.93 25.75 -24.33
N VAL A 93 12.63 24.89 -25.31
CA VAL A 93 11.49 23.96 -25.26
C VAL A 93 11.64 22.95 -24.13
N GLN A 94 12.82 22.37 -23.93
CA GLN A 94 13.04 21.42 -22.84
C GLN A 94 12.91 22.07 -21.46
N LYS A 95 13.46 23.28 -21.30
CA LYS A 95 13.39 24.04 -20.04
C LYS A 95 11.94 24.42 -19.70
N THR A 96 11.22 25.00 -20.65
CA THR A 96 9.81 25.37 -20.49
C THR A 96 8.92 24.15 -20.23
N ALA A 97 9.16 23.04 -20.94
CA ALA A 97 8.44 21.79 -20.69
C ALA A 97 8.69 21.26 -19.27
N THR A 98 9.91 21.35 -18.77
CA THR A 98 10.23 20.89 -17.40
C THR A 98 9.61 21.79 -16.34
N ASP A 99 9.59 23.11 -16.55
CA ASP A 99 8.97 24.09 -15.64
C ASP A 99 7.44 23.95 -15.58
N VAL A 100 6.78 23.65 -16.71
CA VAL A 100 5.31 23.53 -16.79
C VAL A 100 4.83 22.13 -16.38
N LEU A 101 5.55 21.09 -16.81
CA LEU A 101 5.18 19.69 -16.60
C LEU A 101 5.75 19.15 -15.28
N GLU A 102 5.23 19.64 -14.16
CA GLU A 102 5.46 19.00 -12.87
C GLU A 102 4.97 17.54 -12.86
N TRP A 103 5.59 16.71 -12.04
CA TRP A 103 5.16 15.32 -11.86
C TRP A 103 3.84 15.27 -11.10
N LYS A 104 2.90 14.45 -11.59
CA LYS A 104 1.61 14.22 -10.92
C LYS A 104 1.84 13.64 -9.52
N LYS A 105 1.53 14.41 -8.48
CA LYS A 105 1.57 13.93 -7.09
C LYS A 105 0.43 12.94 -6.87
N ARG A 106 0.71 11.83 -6.18
CA ARG A 106 -0.35 10.88 -5.77
C ARG A 106 -1.17 11.51 -4.65
N ALA A 107 -2.49 11.44 -4.77
CA ALA A 107 -3.42 11.87 -3.74
C ALA A 107 -3.76 10.75 -2.73
N HIS A 108 -3.55 9.49 -3.11
CA HIS A 108 -3.94 8.32 -2.30
C HIS A 108 -2.82 7.27 -2.33
N CYS A 109 -2.37 6.88 -1.15
CA CYS A 109 -1.52 5.71 -0.92
C CYS A 109 -2.21 4.89 0.16
N ASP A 110 -3.26 4.16 -0.19
CA ASP A 110 -3.82 3.19 0.75
C ASP A 110 -3.06 1.87 0.65
N TRP A 111 -2.98 1.17 1.77
CA TRP A 111 -2.24 -0.08 1.88
C TRP A 111 -2.86 -1.23 1.07
N PHE A 112 -4.10 -1.04 0.63
CA PHE A 112 -4.94 -2.06 0.00
C PHE A 112 -5.05 -1.93 -1.54
N ASP A 113 -4.45 -0.91 -2.16
CA ASP A 113 -4.45 -0.70 -3.63
C ASP A 113 -3.24 -1.35 -4.35
#